data_AF-A0A329RF01-F1
#
_entry.id   AF-A0A329RF01-F1
#
_cell.length_a   1.000
_cell.length_b   1.000
_cell.length_c   1.000
_cell.angle_alpha   90.00
_cell.angle_beta   90.00
_cell.angle_gamma   90.00
#
_symmetry.space_group_name_H-M   'P 1'
#
loop_
_entity.id
_entity.type
_entity.pdbx_description
1 polymer ?
#
loop_
_entity_poly.entity_id
_entity_poly.type
_entity_poly.pdbx_seq_one_letter_code
_entity_poly.pdbx_strand_id
1 'polypeptide(L)'
;MLKRQRLDPRPSPASLPFLNDTALPHAQALVCIRVVWRNDSEALRLPHVVASLHAFLDWSREVSPPRVCRANFIYLLRRKHWILANEPANSSILHPKFRQYQFSEPVANSINVGNMEMVQLLSTHFTECYLPREAFVYAAELDRVEIAHWLVDNHDDTSWDADVVGIAIAENHFDLAKWICERIETPTALRSARGLHSPRLMGILKCSSVCAACRQMCIGSRR
;
A
#
# COMPACT_ATOMS: atom_id res chain seq x y z
N MET A 1 27.47 3.02 41.31
CA MET A 1 26.34 3.97 41.44
C MET A 1 25.39 3.78 40.26
N LEU A 2 24.33 3.01 40.46
CA LEU A 2 23.31 2.72 39.44
C LEU A 2 22.19 3.76 39.50
N LYS A 3 22.01 4.56 38.45
CA LYS A 3 20.83 5.41 38.28
C LYS A 3 19.68 4.56 37.75
N ARG A 4 18.66 4.32 38.58
CA ARG A 4 17.37 3.78 38.16
C ARG A 4 16.70 4.79 37.21
N GLN A 5 16.64 4.46 35.92
CA GLN A 5 15.74 5.16 34.99
C GLN A 5 14.30 4.79 35.37
N ARG A 6 13.47 5.82 35.58
CA ARG A 6 12.03 5.66 35.78
C ARG A 6 11.45 5.19 34.46
N LEU A 7 10.76 4.05 34.48
CA LEU A 7 9.85 3.63 33.43
C LEU A 7 8.74 4.68 33.33
N ASP A 8 8.59 5.30 32.17
CA ASP A 8 7.47 6.17 31.88
C ASP A 8 6.15 5.39 32.01
N PRO A 9 5.08 6.02 32.56
CA PRO A 9 3.80 5.35 32.69
C PRO A 9 3.23 5.04 31.29
N ARG A 10 2.72 3.81 31.12
CA ARG A 10 2.02 3.36 29.91
C ARG A 10 1.06 4.44 29.41
N PRO A 11 1.02 4.73 28.10
CA PRO A 11 -0.01 5.61 27.57
C PRO A 11 -1.39 5.02 27.93
N SER A 12 -2.20 5.84 28.59
CA SER A 12 -3.64 5.61 28.78
C SER A 12 -4.24 5.14 27.45
N PRO A 13 -5.19 4.17 27.43
CA PRO A 13 -5.90 3.85 26.22
C PRO A 13 -6.46 5.15 25.65
N ALA A 14 -6.05 5.47 24.43
CA ALA A 14 -6.43 6.68 23.74
C ALA A 14 -7.95 6.83 23.86
N SER A 15 -8.39 7.88 24.57
CA SER A 15 -9.77 8.32 24.55
C SER A 15 -10.14 8.48 23.08
N LEU A 16 -11.09 7.67 22.62
CA LEU A 16 -11.63 7.74 21.26
C LEU A 16 -11.92 9.21 20.94
N PRO A 17 -11.40 9.75 19.82
CA PRO A 17 -11.58 11.15 19.50
C PRO A 17 -13.08 11.43 19.39
N PHE A 18 -13.49 12.48 20.11
CA PHE A 18 -14.82 13.04 20.17
C PHE A 18 -15.62 12.81 18.87
N LEU A 19 -16.60 11.92 18.97
CA LEU A 19 -17.65 11.73 17.99
C LEU A 19 -18.53 13.00 18.00
N ASN A 20 -18.26 13.93 17.08
CA ASN A 20 -19.12 15.08 16.82
C ASN A 20 -20.57 14.63 16.59
N ASP A 21 -21.56 15.45 16.96
CA ASP A 21 -23.00 15.14 17.06
C ASP A 21 -23.69 14.53 15.79
N THR A 22 -23.02 14.48 14.64
CA THR A 22 -23.44 13.68 13.46
C THR A 22 -23.24 12.16 13.63
N ALA A 23 -22.53 11.75 14.68
CA ALA A 23 -22.23 10.37 15.00
C ALA A 23 -23.36 9.65 15.74
N LEU A 24 -24.24 10.37 16.44
CA LEU A 24 -25.31 9.76 17.24
C LEU A 24 -26.28 8.90 16.40
N PRO A 25 -26.76 9.35 15.23
CA PRO A 25 -27.67 8.55 14.40
C PRO A 25 -27.01 7.30 13.83
N HIS A 26 -25.75 7.41 13.39
CA HIS A 26 -24.99 6.29 12.84
C HIS A 26 -24.63 5.27 13.93
N ALA A 27 -24.25 5.74 15.13
CA ALA A 27 -23.99 4.87 16.26
C ALA A 27 -25.25 4.11 16.70
N GLN A 28 -26.40 4.79 16.76
CA GLN A 28 -27.69 4.15 17.06
C GLN A 28 -28.07 3.12 15.99
N ALA A 29 -27.90 3.46 14.70
CA ALA A 29 -28.18 2.52 13.61
C ALA A 29 -27.28 1.27 13.67
N LEU A 30 -25.98 1.43 13.97
CA LEU A 30 -25.07 0.30 14.14
C LEU A 30 -25.43 -0.56 15.36
N VAL A 31 -25.93 0.04 16.44
CA VAL A 31 -26.48 -0.68 17.60
C VAL A 31 -27.73 -1.47 17.19
N CYS A 32 -28.66 -0.87 16.46
CA CYS A 32 -29.86 -1.54 15.95
C CYS A 32 -29.49 -2.74 15.06
N ILE A 33 -28.54 -2.58 14.14
CA ILE A 33 -28.05 -3.65 13.28
C ILE A 33 -27.43 -4.78 14.11
N ARG A 34 -26.62 -4.43 15.12
CA ARG A 34 -26.00 -5.42 16.02
C ARG A 34 -27.03 -6.18 16.85
N VAL A 35 -28.13 -5.53 17.24
CA VAL A 35 -29.26 -6.15 17.95
C VAL A 35 -30.02 -7.10 17.00
N VAL A 36 -30.34 -6.68 15.78
CA VAL A 36 -30.99 -7.54 14.76
C VAL A 36 -30.12 -8.77 14.47
N TRP A 37 -28.81 -8.58 14.29
CA TRP A 37 -27.87 -9.68 14.05
C TRP A 37 -27.75 -10.67 15.22
N ARG A 38 -27.87 -10.21 16.46
CA ARG A 38 -27.75 -11.06 17.64
C ARG A 38 -29.03 -11.81 17.98
N ASN A 39 -30.18 -11.26 17.65
CA ASN A 39 -31.47 -11.75 18.15
C ASN A 39 -32.40 -12.33 17.08
N ASP A 40 -32.11 -12.17 15.78
CA ASP A 40 -33.10 -12.56 14.77
C ASP A 40 -32.52 -13.18 13.48
N SER A 41 -32.50 -14.51 13.43
CA SER A 41 -32.16 -15.29 12.24
C SER A 41 -33.24 -15.21 11.15
N GLU A 42 -34.51 -14.96 11.51
CA GLU A 42 -35.64 -14.94 10.57
C GLU A 42 -35.64 -13.64 9.75
N ALA A 43 -35.35 -12.51 10.38
CA ALA A 43 -35.24 -11.21 9.69
C ALA A 43 -34.14 -11.21 8.60
N LEU A 44 -33.04 -11.94 8.82
CA LEU A 44 -31.97 -12.11 7.84
C LEU A 44 -32.33 -13.07 6.69
N ARG A 45 -33.45 -13.81 6.76
CA ARG A 45 -33.95 -14.61 5.64
C ARG A 45 -34.73 -13.78 4.63
N LEU A 46 -35.16 -12.57 5.01
CA LEU A 46 -35.88 -11.66 4.13
C LEU A 46 -34.88 -10.93 3.22
N PRO A 47 -34.88 -11.18 1.90
CA PRO A 47 -33.86 -10.63 1.00
C PRO A 47 -33.84 -9.11 0.96
N HIS A 48 -35.00 -8.47 1.10
CA HIS A 48 -35.11 -7.01 1.12
C HIS A 48 -34.50 -6.39 2.39
N VAL A 49 -34.62 -7.05 3.55
CA VAL A 49 -33.98 -6.60 4.80
C VAL A 49 -32.46 -6.68 4.67
N VAL A 50 -31.95 -7.80 4.16
CA VAL A 50 -30.52 -7.97 3.87
C VAL A 50 -30.02 -6.93 2.87
N ALA A 51 -30.78 -6.67 1.81
CA ALA A 51 -30.44 -5.63 0.82
C ALA A 51 -30.41 -4.23 1.43
N SER A 52 -31.38 -3.88 2.29
CA SER A 52 -31.41 -2.58 3.00
C SER A 52 -30.25 -2.44 3.99
N LEU A 53 -29.92 -3.51 4.72
CA LEU A 53 -28.76 -3.54 5.61
C LEU A 53 -27.45 -3.37 4.83
N HIS A 54 -27.29 -4.09 3.72
CA HIS A 54 -26.15 -3.92 2.84
C HIS A 54 -26.07 -2.49 2.31
N ALA A 55 -27.17 -1.92 1.81
CA ALA A 55 -27.20 -0.55 1.31
C ALA A 55 -26.84 0.49 2.38
N PHE A 56 -27.35 0.32 3.61
CA PHE A 56 -27.03 1.20 4.74
C PHE A 56 -25.55 1.10 5.16
N LEU A 57 -24.99 -0.11 5.13
CA LEU A 57 -23.58 -0.37 5.46
C LEU A 57 -22.64 -0.14 4.26
N ASP A 58 -23.15 0.14 3.06
CA ASP A 58 -22.36 0.34 1.84
C ASP A 58 -21.72 1.74 1.82
N TRP A 59 -20.75 1.97 2.70
CA TRP A 59 -19.95 3.18 2.77
C TRP A 59 -18.90 3.25 1.63
N SER A 60 -18.95 2.30 0.68
CA SER A 60 -17.98 2.25 -0.42
C SER A 60 -18.04 3.48 -1.33
N ARG A 61 -19.16 4.20 -1.38
CA ARG A 61 -19.31 5.45 -2.14
C ARG A 61 -18.64 6.65 -1.46
N GLU A 62 -18.69 6.69 -0.13
CA GLU A 62 -18.24 7.85 0.65
C GLU A 62 -16.78 7.74 1.10
N VAL A 63 -16.27 6.53 1.30
CA VAL A 63 -14.89 6.32 1.74
C VAL A 63 -13.94 6.52 0.57
N SER A 64 -12.80 7.18 0.76
CA SER A 64 -11.78 7.32 -0.28
C SER A 64 -10.93 6.04 -0.42
N PRO A 65 -10.46 5.65 -1.62
CA PRO A 65 -9.60 4.48 -1.79
C PRO A 65 -8.35 4.48 -0.88
N PRO A 66 -7.66 5.61 -0.63
CA PRO A 66 -6.51 5.63 0.28
C PRO A 66 -6.88 5.24 1.71
N ARG A 67 -8.04 5.70 2.20
CA ARG A 67 -8.53 5.38 3.54
C ARG A 67 -8.87 3.89 3.69
N VAL A 68 -9.45 3.28 2.66
CA VAL A 68 -9.74 1.83 2.64
C VAL A 68 -8.45 1.01 2.76
N CYS A 69 -7.43 1.36 1.98
CA CYS A 69 -6.17 0.62 1.95
C CYS A 69 -5.39 0.79 3.24
N ARG A 70 -5.32 2.02 3.78
CA ARG A 70 -4.69 2.30 5.07
C ARG A 70 -5.35 1.56 6.24
N ALA A 71 -6.68 1.40 6.20
CA ALA A 71 -7.43 0.64 7.20
C ALA A 71 -7.45 -0.87 6.95
N ASN A 72 -6.81 -1.35 5.87
CA ASN A 72 -6.77 -2.75 5.48
C ASN A 72 -8.15 -3.41 5.22
N PHE A 73 -9.14 -2.64 4.72
CA PHE A 73 -10.48 -3.16 4.44
C PHE A 73 -10.64 -3.67 3.02
N ILE A 74 -10.13 -4.86 2.74
CA ILE A 74 -10.10 -5.43 1.38
C ILE A 74 -11.48 -5.61 0.74
N TYR A 75 -12.50 -5.93 1.53
CA TYR A 75 -13.88 -6.06 1.03
C TYR A 75 -14.40 -4.74 0.42
N LEU A 76 -14.15 -3.60 1.08
CA LEU A 76 -14.55 -2.29 0.56
C LEU A 76 -13.75 -1.92 -0.68
N LEU A 77 -12.49 -2.34 -0.78
CA LEU A 77 -11.67 -2.12 -1.96
C LEU A 77 -12.21 -2.94 -3.16
N ARG A 78 -12.57 -4.20 -2.95
CA ARG A 78 -13.25 -5.05 -3.95
C ARG A 78 -14.57 -4.43 -4.40
N ARG A 79 -15.36 -3.91 -3.46
CA ARG A 79 -16.62 -3.22 -3.76
C ARG A 79 -16.40 -1.98 -4.60
N LYS A 80 -15.39 -1.16 -4.27
CA LYS A 80 -15.02 0.03 -5.06
C LYS A 80 -14.54 -0.31 -6.46
N HIS A 81 -13.67 -1.32 -6.58
CA HIS A 81 -13.23 -1.82 -7.86
C HIS A 81 -14.44 -2.22 -8.72
N TRP A 82 -15.41 -2.93 -8.14
CA TRP A 82 -16.63 -3.28 -8.85
C TRP A 82 -17.43 -2.05 -9.31
N ILE A 83 -17.55 -1.00 -8.47
CA ILE A 83 -18.21 0.26 -8.88
C ILE A 83 -17.48 0.90 -10.05
N LEU A 84 -16.16 1.06 -9.95
CA LEU A 84 -15.31 1.65 -10.99
C LEU A 84 -15.34 0.87 -12.31
N ALA A 85 -15.40 -0.45 -12.26
CA ALA A 85 -15.51 -1.31 -13.46
C ALA A 85 -16.85 -1.13 -14.19
N ASN A 86 -17.88 -0.63 -13.51
CA ASN A 86 -19.20 -0.34 -14.06
C ASN A 86 -19.43 1.17 -14.31
N GLU A 87 -18.40 2.02 -14.14
CA GLU A 87 -18.49 3.44 -14.46
C GLU A 87 -18.62 3.66 -15.97
N PRO A 88 -19.44 4.63 -16.42
CA PRO A 88 -19.58 4.91 -17.83
C PRO A 88 -18.28 5.49 -18.40
N ALA A 89 -17.97 5.18 -19.67
CA ALA A 89 -16.70 5.55 -20.31
C ALA A 89 -16.42 7.07 -20.36
N ASN A 90 -17.45 7.90 -20.28
CA ASN A 90 -17.37 9.36 -20.26
C ASN A 90 -17.19 9.94 -18.84
N SER A 91 -17.12 9.10 -17.81
CA SER A 91 -16.92 9.52 -16.43
C SER A 91 -15.55 10.18 -16.26
N SER A 92 -15.51 11.34 -15.62
CA SER A 92 -14.26 12.03 -15.28
C SER A 92 -13.36 11.21 -14.37
N ILE A 93 -13.94 10.22 -13.67
CA ILE A 93 -13.23 9.29 -12.79
C ILE A 93 -12.28 8.37 -13.57
N LEU A 94 -12.55 8.13 -14.86
CA LEU A 94 -11.72 7.31 -15.74
C LEU A 94 -10.63 8.13 -16.45
N HIS A 95 -10.59 9.46 -16.26
CA HIS A 95 -9.55 10.30 -16.86
C HIS A 95 -8.15 9.85 -16.38
N PRO A 96 -7.15 9.69 -17.27
CA PRO A 96 -5.84 9.11 -16.91
C PRO A 96 -5.16 9.74 -15.69
N LYS A 97 -5.16 11.08 -15.59
CA LYS A 97 -4.60 11.80 -14.43
C LYS A 97 -5.34 11.48 -13.12
N PHE A 98 -6.65 11.32 -13.18
CA PHE A 98 -7.46 11.01 -12.00
C PHE A 98 -7.33 9.53 -11.63
N ARG A 99 -7.17 8.63 -12.61
CA ARG A 99 -6.82 7.23 -12.37
C ARG A 99 -5.47 7.10 -11.67
N GLN A 100 -4.45 7.84 -12.13
CA GLN A 100 -3.14 7.88 -11.47
C GLN A 100 -3.26 8.34 -10.01
N TYR A 101 -3.99 9.43 -9.76
CA TYR A 101 -4.25 9.92 -8.41
C TYR A 101 -4.95 8.87 -7.53
N GLN A 102 -5.94 8.17 -8.07
CA GLN A 102 -6.64 7.07 -7.39
C GLN A 102 -5.79 5.81 -7.20
N PHE A 103 -4.63 5.69 -7.84
CA PHE A 103 -3.73 4.54 -7.74
C PHE A 103 -2.56 4.79 -6.79
N SER A 104 -1.87 5.95 -6.90
CA SER A 104 -0.61 6.22 -6.21
C SER A 104 -0.68 6.08 -4.69
N GLU A 105 -1.57 6.82 -4.01
CA GLU A 105 -1.64 6.76 -2.55
C GLU A 105 -2.19 5.41 -2.05
N PRO A 106 -3.24 4.82 -2.65
CA PRO A 106 -3.76 3.52 -2.24
C PRO A 106 -2.75 2.37 -2.37
N VAL A 107 -1.98 2.30 -3.46
CA VAL A 107 -0.99 1.23 -3.63
C VAL A 107 0.13 1.35 -2.60
N ALA A 108 0.63 2.57 -2.35
CA ALA A 108 1.64 2.82 -1.34
C ALA A 108 1.14 2.45 0.08
N ASN A 109 -0.09 2.83 0.44
CA ASN A 109 -0.71 2.43 1.71
C ASN A 109 -0.85 0.90 1.83
N SER A 110 -1.17 0.21 0.73
CA SER A 110 -1.32 -1.25 0.73
C SER A 110 0.01 -1.97 0.99
N ILE A 111 1.11 -1.43 0.43
CA ILE A 111 2.48 -1.91 0.67
C ILE A 111 2.90 -1.65 2.11
N ASN A 112 2.64 -0.45 2.63
CA ASN A 112 2.91 -0.10 4.03
C ASN A 112 2.21 -1.08 5.00
N VAL A 113 0.93 -1.37 4.76
CA VAL A 113 0.16 -2.38 5.53
C VAL A 113 0.68 -3.81 5.30
N GLY A 114 1.32 -4.08 4.16
CA GLY A 114 1.84 -5.40 3.79
C GLY A 114 0.77 -6.33 3.18
N ASN A 115 -0.31 -5.79 2.64
CA ASN A 115 -1.37 -6.60 2.05
C ASN A 115 -1.15 -6.79 0.54
N MET A 116 -0.53 -7.92 0.17
CA MET A 116 -0.29 -8.32 -1.22
C MET A 116 -1.57 -8.35 -2.07
N GLU A 117 -2.67 -8.83 -1.52
CA GLU A 117 -3.94 -8.97 -2.25
C GLU A 117 -4.51 -7.60 -2.64
N MET A 118 -4.34 -6.57 -1.78
CA MET A 118 -4.69 -5.20 -2.13
C MET A 118 -3.80 -4.62 -3.23
N VAL A 119 -2.49 -4.88 -3.16
CA VAL A 119 -1.53 -4.44 -4.19
C VAL A 119 -1.91 -5.05 -5.55
N GLN A 120 -2.14 -6.36 -5.61
CA GLN A 120 -2.57 -7.06 -6.80
C GLN A 120 -3.89 -6.52 -7.36
N LEU A 121 -4.88 -6.30 -6.49
CA LEU A 121 -6.19 -5.78 -6.91
C LEU A 121 -6.09 -4.37 -7.48
N LEU A 122 -5.28 -3.51 -6.87
CA LEU A 122 -5.05 -2.15 -7.37
C LEU A 122 -4.32 -2.17 -8.70
N SER A 123 -3.23 -2.92 -8.81
CA SER A 123 -2.42 -3.00 -10.05
C SER A 123 -3.18 -3.61 -11.23
N THR A 124 -4.01 -4.63 -10.99
CA THR A 124 -4.86 -5.23 -12.05
C THR A 124 -5.97 -4.28 -12.51
N HIS A 125 -6.45 -3.38 -11.65
CA HIS A 125 -7.49 -2.41 -11.99
C HIS A 125 -6.94 -1.19 -12.74
N PHE A 126 -5.77 -0.73 -12.33
CA PHE A 126 -5.13 0.49 -12.82
C PHE A 126 -3.98 0.16 -13.78
N THR A 127 -4.25 -0.72 -14.75
CA THR A 127 -3.35 -0.96 -15.89
C THR A 127 -3.12 0.37 -16.61
N GLU A 128 -1.87 0.76 -16.86
CA GLU A 128 -1.41 2.08 -17.35
C GLU A 128 -1.12 3.16 -16.30
N CYS A 129 -1.35 2.91 -15.00
CA CYS A 129 -0.88 3.82 -13.95
C CYS A 129 0.54 3.46 -13.53
N TYR A 130 1.35 4.48 -13.27
CA TYR A 130 2.73 4.32 -12.86
C TYR A 130 2.85 4.07 -11.36
N LEU A 131 3.82 3.26 -10.97
CA LEU A 131 4.13 3.03 -9.57
C LEU A 131 4.74 4.28 -8.93
N PRO A 132 4.22 4.72 -7.77
CA PRO A 132 4.81 5.81 -7.02
C PRO A 132 6.16 5.38 -6.41
N ARG A 133 7.10 6.32 -6.24
CA ARG A 133 8.41 6.05 -5.61
C ARG A 133 8.25 5.46 -4.21
N GLU A 134 7.24 5.91 -3.48
CA GLU A 134 6.86 5.45 -2.15
C GLU A 134 6.62 3.94 -2.09
N ALA A 135 6.26 3.29 -3.21
CA ALA A 135 6.08 1.85 -3.27
C ALA A 135 7.36 1.09 -2.87
N PHE A 136 8.50 1.45 -3.43
CA PHE A 136 9.77 0.80 -3.12
C PHE A 136 10.38 1.28 -1.81
N VAL A 137 10.15 2.55 -1.45
CA VAL A 137 10.56 3.06 -0.14
C VAL A 137 9.90 2.26 0.97
N TYR A 138 8.57 2.12 0.97
CA TYR A 138 7.88 1.33 2.00
C TYR A 138 8.24 -0.15 1.96
N ALA A 139 8.48 -0.71 0.77
CA ALA A 139 8.93 -2.09 0.69
C ALA A 139 10.32 -2.29 1.32
N ALA A 140 11.23 -1.33 1.12
CA ALA A 140 12.56 -1.29 1.72
C ALA A 140 12.54 -1.03 3.24
N GLU A 141 11.69 -0.10 3.70
CA GLU A 141 11.58 0.27 5.11
C GLU A 141 10.94 -0.81 5.98
N LEU A 142 10.08 -1.67 5.41
CA LEU A 142 9.21 -2.58 6.17
C LEU A 142 9.39 -4.05 5.82
N ASP A 143 10.51 -4.40 5.18
CA ASP A 143 10.88 -5.75 4.75
C ASP A 143 9.80 -6.45 3.91
N ARG A 144 9.21 -5.73 2.95
CA ARG A 144 8.16 -6.29 2.08
C ARG A 144 8.77 -6.94 0.83
N VAL A 145 9.69 -7.88 1.03
CA VAL A 145 10.47 -8.52 -0.05
C VAL A 145 9.57 -9.15 -1.10
N GLU A 146 8.53 -9.87 -0.69
CA GLU A 146 7.62 -10.55 -1.60
C GLU A 146 6.85 -9.55 -2.46
N ILE A 147 6.43 -8.43 -1.87
CA ILE A 147 5.74 -7.35 -2.59
C ILE A 147 6.72 -6.67 -3.56
N ALA A 148 7.95 -6.39 -3.15
CA ALA A 148 8.97 -5.82 -4.02
C ALA A 148 9.25 -6.71 -5.24
N HIS A 149 9.39 -8.03 -5.04
CA HIS A 149 9.54 -8.99 -6.14
C HIS A 149 8.32 -8.96 -7.08
N TRP A 150 7.12 -9.03 -6.50
CA TRP A 150 5.89 -9.01 -7.28
C TRP A 150 5.75 -7.73 -8.12
N LEU A 151 6.09 -6.57 -7.55
CA LEU A 151 6.04 -5.29 -8.27
C LEU A 151 6.98 -5.31 -9.49
N VAL A 152 8.21 -5.79 -9.34
CA VAL A 152 9.18 -5.87 -10.46
C VAL A 152 8.74 -6.85 -11.54
N ASP A 153 8.10 -7.96 -11.17
CA ASP A 153 7.64 -8.95 -12.13
C ASP A 153 6.38 -8.51 -12.90
N ASN A 154 5.63 -7.54 -12.37
CA ASN A 154 4.32 -7.14 -12.92
C ASN A 154 4.26 -5.68 -13.42
N HIS A 155 5.28 -4.87 -13.16
CA HIS A 155 5.34 -3.46 -13.58
C HIS A 155 6.70 -3.13 -14.22
N ASP A 156 6.65 -2.73 -15.49
CA ASP A 156 7.84 -2.37 -16.28
C ASP A 156 8.42 -1.00 -15.93
N ASP A 157 7.63 -0.14 -15.27
CA ASP A 157 7.98 1.23 -14.87
C ASP A 157 8.56 1.30 -13.45
N THR A 158 8.87 0.15 -12.86
CA THR A 158 9.51 0.07 -11.56
C THR A 158 10.85 0.80 -11.58
N SER A 159 10.98 1.81 -10.72
CA SER A 159 12.22 2.56 -10.54
C SER A 159 12.64 2.51 -9.09
N TRP A 160 13.91 2.16 -8.86
CA TRP A 160 14.57 2.20 -7.56
C TRP A 160 15.92 2.90 -7.73
N ASP A 161 16.27 3.73 -6.76
CA ASP A 161 17.50 4.51 -6.74
C ASP A 161 18.43 4.04 -5.62
N ALA A 162 19.62 4.64 -5.53
CA ALA A 162 20.59 4.33 -4.48
C ALA A 162 20.05 4.65 -3.07
N ASP A 163 19.06 5.54 -2.95
CA ASP A 163 18.47 5.90 -1.66
C ASP A 163 17.60 4.75 -1.14
N VAL A 164 16.81 4.09 -2.01
CA VAL A 164 16.03 2.89 -1.63
C VAL A 164 16.93 1.78 -1.07
N VAL A 165 18.10 1.59 -1.67
CA VAL A 165 19.11 0.64 -1.15
C VAL A 165 19.63 1.09 0.22
N GLY A 166 19.97 2.37 0.37
CA GLY A 166 20.44 2.94 1.63
C GLY A 166 19.42 2.77 2.76
N ILE A 167 18.13 2.93 2.45
CA ILE A 167 17.01 2.71 3.37
C ILE A 167 16.94 1.25 3.83
N ALA A 168 16.97 0.29 2.88
CA ALA A 168 16.96 -1.13 3.23
C ALA A 168 18.15 -1.52 4.13
N ILE A 169 19.34 -0.94 3.89
CA ILE A 169 20.52 -1.16 4.73
C ILE A 169 20.31 -0.56 6.13
N ALA A 170 19.80 0.67 6.22
CA ALA A 170 19.57 1.35 7.49
C ALA A 170 18.58 0.58 8.39
N GLU A 171 17.57 -0.04 7.79
CA GLU A 171 16.57 -0.87 8.48
C GLU A 171 17.00 -2.34 8.67
N ASN A 172 18.24 -2.71 8.28
CA ASN A 172 18.79 -4.07 8.35
C ASN A 172 18.10 -5.12 7.44
N HIS A 173 17.41 -4.69 6.38
CA HIS A 173 16.80 -5.55 5.37
C HIS A 173 17.80 -5.90 4.27
N PHE A 174 18.87 -6.62 4.65
CA PHE A 174 20.01 -6.89 3.78
C PHE A 174 19.67 -7.76 2.57
N ASP A 175 18.70 -8.67 2.67
CA ASP A 175 18.29 -9.52 1.55
C ASP A 175 17.69 -8.70 0.42
N LEU A 176 16.80 -7.76 0.77
CA LEU A 176 16.23 -6.81 -0.19
C LEU A 176 17.30 -5.88 -0.75
N ALA A 177 18.15 -5.30 0.11
CA ALA A 177 19.23 -4.42 -0.32
C ALA A 177 20.17 -5.11 -1.32
N LYS A 178 20.57 -6.35 -1.02
CA LYS A 178 21.41 -7.18 -1.90
C LYS A 178 20.70 -7.45 -3.23
N TRP A 179 19.44 -7.83 -3.19
CA TRP A 179 18.66 -8.10 -4.41
C TRP A 179 18.52 -6.87 -5.31
N ILE A 180 18.29 -5.68 -4.73
CA ILE A 180 18.24 -4.42 -5.47
C ILE A 180 19.63 -4.09 -6.05
N CYS A 181 20.70 -4.20 -5.26
CA CYS A 181 22.08 -3.96 -5.71
C CYS A 181 22.48 -4.84 -6.90
N GLU A 182 22.18 -6.13 -6.85
CA GLU A 182 22.49 -7.07 -7.94
C GLU A 182 21.82 -6.65 -9.26
N ARG A 183 20.62 -6.07 -9.20
CA ARG A 183 19.89 -5.57 -10.37
C ARG A 183 20.42 -4.24 -10.90
N ILE A 184 20.87 -3.34 -10.01
CA ILE A 184 21.53 -2.08 -10.40
C ILE A 184 22.87 -2.35 -11.08
N GLU A 185 23.63 -3.34 -10.59
CA GLU A 185 24.95 -3.70 -11.13
C GLU A 185 24.88 -4.40 -12.49
N THR A 186 23.75 -5.01 -12.86
CA THR A 186 23.60 -5.65 -14.18
C THR A 186 23.25 -4.63 -15.28
N PRO A 187 24.12 -4.38 -16.28
CA PRO A 187 23.83 -3.47 -17.40
C PRO A 187 22.70 -3.98 -18.32
N THR A 188 22.22 -5.20 -18.10
CA THR A 188 21.22 -5.90 -18.92
C THR A 188 19.78 -5.56 -18.58
N ALA A 189 19.48 -4.94 -17.43
CA ALA A 189 18.13 -4.47 -17.10
C ALA A 189 17.65 -3.31 -18.02
N LEU A 190 18.56 -2.68 -18.77
CA LEU A 190 18.23 -1.67 -19.78
C LEU A 190 17.76 -2.23 -21.13
N ARG A 191 17.71 -3.57 -21.34
CA ARG A 191 17.39 -4.16 -22.66
C ARG A 191 15.92 -4.41 -22.94
N SER A 192 15.01 -4.28 -21.95
CA SER A 192 13.56 -4.31 -22.22
C SER A 192 12.99 -2.95 -22.65
N ALA A 193 13.74 -1.86 -22.48
CA ALA A 193 13.42 -0.56 -23.07
C ALA A 193 13.74 -0.52 -24.58
N ARG A 194 13.08 -1.37 -25.38
CA ARG A 194 13.06 -1.21 -26.84
C ARG A 194 12.20 0.01 -27.17
N GLY A 195 12.88 1.12 -27.34
CA GLY A 195 12.32 2.34 -27.91
C GLY A 195 12.20 3.43 -26.88
N LEU A 196 13.31 4.13 -26.63
CA LEU A 196 13.33 5.57 -26.39
C LEU A 196 14.80 6.01 -26.46
N HIS A 197 15.17 6.58 -27.60
CA HIS A 197 16.37 7.38 -27.74
C HIS A 197 16.24 8.61 -26.83
N SER A 198 16.97 8.66 -25.72
CA SER A 198 17.19 9.91 -24.97
C SER A 198 18.57 9.90 -24.30
N PRO A 199 19.50 10.82 -24.64
CA PRO A 199 20.89 10.78 -24.15
C PRO A 199 21.10 11.26 -22.70
N ARG A 200 20.08 11.31 -21.85
CA ARG A 200 20.15 12.04 -20.56
C ARG A 200 20.55 11.24 -19.32
N LEU A 201 20.99 9.98 -19.45
CA LEU A 201 21.36 9.13 -18.30
C LEU A 201 22.87 8.81 -18.17
N MET A 202 23.75 9.58 -18.80
CA MET A 202 25.20 9.52 -18.54
C MET A 202 25.58 10.28 -17.25
N GLY A 203 24.99 9.87 -16.11
CA GLY A 203 25.26 10.44 -14.79
C GLY A 203 25.31 9.42 -13.64
N ILE A 204 24.91 8.17 -13.86
CA ILE A 204 24.71 7.16 -12.78
C ILE A 204 25.96 6.31 -12.50
N LEU A 205 27.12 6.65 -13.09
CA LEU A 205 28.40 5.95 -12.84
C LEU A 205 29.08 6.30 -11.49
N LYS A 206 28.35 6.85 -10.51
CA LYS A 206 28.85 7.05 -9.13
C LYS A 206 28.41 5.97 -8.14
N CYS A 207 27.92 4.82 -8.62
CA CYS A 207 27.45 3.74 -7.76
C CYS A 207 28.54 2.77 -7.26
N SER A 208 29.84 3.05 -7.46
CA SER A 208 30.92 2.15 -7.02
C SER A 208 31.24 2.23 -5.52
N SER A 209 30.98 3.36 -4.86
CA SER A 209 31.29 3.53 -3.43
C SER A 209 30.25 2.90 -2.50
N VAL A 210 28.95 2.99 -2.86
CA VAL A 210 27.87 2.39 -2.09
C VAL A 210 27.96 0.86 -2.15
N CYS A 211 28.25 0.28 -3.32
CA CYS A 211 28.42 -1.17 -3.45
C CYS A 211 29.69 -1.72 -2.78
N ALA A 212 30.78 -0.94 -2.69
CA ALA A 212 31.97 -1.34 -1.96
C ALA A 212 31.71 -1.41 -0.43
N ALA A 213 30.97 -0.43 0.10
CA ALA A 213 30.52 -0.44 1.50
C ALA A 213 29.50 -1.57 1.74
N CYS A 214 28.58 -1.80 0.81
CA CYS A 214 27.58 -2.88 0.87
C CYS A 214 28.25 -4.27 0.88
N ARG A 215 29.30 -4.48 0.08
CA ARG A 215 30.12 -5.72 0.12
C ARG A 215 30.83 -5.89 1.46
N GLN A 216 31.38 -4.84 2.05
CA GLN A 216 32.06 -4.92 3.34
C GLN A 216 31.08 -5.22 4.50
N MET A 217 29.87 -4.64 4.49
CA MET A 217 28.85 -4.88 5.51
C MET A 217 28.26 -6.30 5.43
N CYS A 218 27.98 -6.82 4.23
CA CYS A 218 27.47 -8.20 4.05
C CYS A 218 28.50 -9.29 4.44
N ILE A 219 29.81 -9.01 4.35
CA ILE A 219 30.85 -9.96 4.77
C ILE A 219 31.03 -9.95 6.31
N GLY A 220 30.69 -8.86 6.99
CA GLY A 220 30.85 -8.70 8.44
C GLY A 220 29.79 -9.36 9.32
N SER A 221 28.60 -9.67 8.78
CA SER A 221 27.44 -10.20 9.55
C SER A 221 27.41 -11.74 9.69
N ARG A 222 28.43 -12.46 9.19
CA ARG A 222 28.58 -13.93 9.34
C ARG A 222 29.70 -14.33 10.32
N ARG A 223 29.82 -13.68 11.46
CA ARG A 223 30.68 -14.15 12.56
C ARG A 223 29.98 -14.05 13.90
#